data_AF-A0A316L1V2-F1
#
_entry.id   AF-A0A316L1V2-F1
#
_cell.length_a   1.000
_cell.length_b   1.000
_cell.length_c   1.000
_cell.angle_alpha   90.00
_cell.angle_beta   90.00
_cell.angle_gamma   90.00
#
_symmetry.space_group_name_H-M   'P 1'
#
loop_
_entity.id
_entity.type
_entity.pdbx_description
1 polymer ?
#
loop_
_entity_poly.entity_id
_entity_poly.type
_entity_poly.pdbx_seq_one_letter_code
_entity_poly.pdbx_strand_id
1 'polypeptide(L)'
;MTQEFIQFIKEHFYIPLYLLTWLIAVYRYRRYFDTVLKYLPILIIYTFFTELLGYFIKNHADFQFFSDYRYDWHNVIIYNIYQIVTFLFFYWVYWKTLKNKSSKKMIKYGAYLCSLSYLVSIFFQNPLHKQLTYAHAIGSVALVLAIILYFKEKKSEDNPYPQKHNLLYWVSAGLFVFYTFFPFILLSDYFNFSISTQYHLRITLLTFIALMYLLFIIGLLMGKRKAFR
;
A
#
# COMPACT_ATOMS: atom_id res chain seq x y z
N MET A 1 3.97 7.01 31.90
CA MET A 1 3.80 5.65 31.36
C MET A 1 2.42 5.39 30.73
N THR A 2 1.29 5.37 31.47
CA THR A 2 -0.03 5.06 30.87
C THR A 2 -0.55 6.15 29.93
N GLN A 3 -0.37 7.44 30.26
CA GLN A 3 -0.81 8.56 29.41
C GLN A 3 0.02 8.68 28.12
N GLU A 4 1.34 8.51 28.21
CA GLU A 4 2.25 8.52 27.04
C GLU A 4 1.93 7.38 26.07
N PHE A 5 1.63 6.19 26.60
CA PHE A 5 1.21 5.05 25.79
C PHE A 5 -0.11 5.30 25.06
N ILE A 6 -1.10 5.91 25.74
CA ILE A 6 -2.38 6.28 25.13
C ILE A 6 -2.17 7.35 24.03
N GLN A 7 -1.30 8.33 24.26
CA GLN A 7 -0.98 9.35 23.26
C GLN A 7 -0.30 8.76 22.03
N PHE A 8 0.67 7.87 22.23
CA PHE A 8 1.33 7.15 21.15
C PHE A 8 0.34 6.35 20.32
N ILE A 9 -0.58 5.61 20.95
CA ILE A 9 -1.63 4.87 20.24
C ILE A 9 -2.51 5.82 19.42
N LYS A 10 -2.87 6.99 19.95
CA LYS A 10 -3.70 7.96 19.21
C LYS A 10 -2.99 8.51 17.98
N GLU A 11 -1.71 8.88 18.12
CA GLU A 11 -0.94 9.53 17.05
C GLU A 11 -0.39 8.54 16.01
N HIS A 12 -0.15 7.29 16.42
CA HIS A 12 0.49 6.26 15.62
C HIS A 12 -0.35 4.97 15.51
N PHE A 13 -1.69 5.08 15.60
CA PHE A 13 -2.61 3.93 15.59
C PHE A 13 -2.43 2.97 14.38
N TYR A 14 -1.89 3.48 13.28
CA TYR A 14 -1.63 2.70 12.06
C TYR A 14 -0.51 1.67 12.25
N ILE A 15 0.48 1.93 13.11
CA ILE A 15 1.57 0.99 13.43
C ILE A 15 1.05 -0.31 14.08
N PRO A 16 0.31 -0.26 15.21
CA PRO A 16 -0.28 -1.47 15.79
C PRO A 16 -1.33 -2.09 14.87
N LEU A 17 -2.02 -1.32 14.02
CA LEU A 17 -2.94 -1.88 13.02
C LEU A 17 -2.22 -2.77 12.00
N TYR A 18 -1.04 -2.36 11.51
CA TYR A 18 -0.23 -3.19 10.60
C TYR A 18 0.24 -4.47 11.29
N LEU A 19 0.70 -4.37 12.54
CA LEU A 19 1.12 -5.54 13.33
C LEU A 19 -0.06 -6.50 13.55
N LEU A 20 -1.22 -5.99 13.93
CA LEU A 20 -2.44 -6.80 14.10
C LEU A 20 -2.82 -7.50 12.79
N THR A 21 -2.82 -6.77 11.69
CA THR A 21 -3.14 -7.33 10.37
C THR A 21 -2.15 -8.44 10.01
N TRP A 22 -0.86 -8.24 10.28
CA TRP A 22 0.17 -9.26 10.05
C TRP A 22 -0.04 -10.51 10.91
N LEU A 23 -0.31 -10.36 12.20
CA LEU A 23 -0.58 -11.49 13.10
C LEU A 23 -1.77 -12.32 12.61
N ILE A 24 -2.85 -11.65 12.19
CA ILE A 24 -4.02 -12.32 11.60
C ILE A 24 -3.64 -13.01 10.28
N ALA A 25 -2.82 -12.36 9.44
CA ALA A 25 -2.36 -12.93 8.18
C ALA A 25 -1.56 -14.23 8.40
N VAL A 26 -0.58 -14.21 9.30
CA VAL A 26 0.23 -15.39 9.66
C VAL A 26 -0.64 -16.49 10.27
N TYR A 27 -1.52 -16.15 11.22
CA TYR A 27 -2.43 -17.13 11.83
C TYR A 27 -3.32 -17.82 10.78
N ARG A 28 -3.74 -17.07 9.76
CA ARG A 28 -4.63 -17.54 8.69
C ARG A 28 -3.89 -18.05 7.46
N TYR A 29 -2.56 -18.09 7.48
CA TYR A 29 -1.71 -18.37 6.33
C TYR A 29 -2.04 -19.70 5.62
N ARG A 30 -2.35 -20.74 6.40
CA ARG A 30 -2.76 -22.07 5.89
C ARG A 30 -3.94 -22.02 4.91
N ARG A 31 -4.72 -20.94 4.87
CA ARG A 31 -5.88 -20.80 3.99
C ARG A 31 -5.55 -20.25 2.60
N TYR A 32 -4.38 -19.64 2.42
CA TYR A 32 -4.04 -18.96 1.17
C TYR A 32 -2.56 -19.09 0.76
N PHE A 33 -1.76 -19.90 1.47
CA PHE A 33 -0.35 -20.15 1.15
C PHE A 33 -0.13 -20.69 -0.28
N ASP A 34 -1.13 -21.36 -0.85
CA ASP A 34 -1.14 -21.91 -2.22
C ASP A 34 -1.70 -20.93 -3.27
N THR A 35 -1.98 -19.69 -2.88
CA THR A 35 -2.57 -18.67 -3.74
C THR A 35 -1.54 -17.63 -4.18
N VAL A 36 -1.91 -16.76 -5.11
CA VAL A 36 -1.09 -15.61 -5.51
C VAL A 36 -0.78 -14.66 -4.34
N LEU A 37 -1.58 -14.66 -3.26
CA LEU A 37 -1.39 -13.82 -2.08
C LEU A 37 -0.47 -14.44 -1.01
N LYS A 38 0.25 -15.52 -1.32
CA LYS A 38 1.17 -16.16 -0.37
C LYS A 38 2.28 -15.27 0.19
N TYR A 39 2.61 -14.16 -0.48
CA TYR A 39 3.60 -13.19 0.01
C TYR A 39 2.97 -11.94 0.63
N LEU A 40 1.63 -11.89 0.75
CA LEU A 40 0.93 -10.78 1.41
C LEU A 40 1.40 -10.54 2.87
N PRO A 41 1.63 -11.57 3.71
CA PRO A 41 2.20 -11.35 5.04
C PRO A 41 3.57 -10.68 5.01
N ILE A 42 4.41 -11.02 4.02
CA ILE A 42 5.74 -10.44 3.87
C ILE A 42 5.61 -8.96 3.51
N LEU A 43 4.66 -8.61 2.64
CA LEU A 43 4.39 -7.20 2.33
C LEU A 43 3.89 -6.43 3.57
N ILE A 44 2.95 -7.00 4.33
CA ILE A 44 2.38 -6.33 5.51
C ILE A 44 3.46 -6.10 6.59
N ILE A 45 4.31 -7.09 6.87
CA ILE A 45 5.40 -6.89 7.84
C ILE A 45 6.46 -5.91 7.31
N TYR A 46 6.69 -5.90 6.00
CA TYR A 46 7.55 -4.89 5.39
C TYR A 46 6.98 -3.49 5.57
N THR A 47 5.66 -3.29 5.40
CA THR A 47 4.99 -2.02 5.74
C THR A 47 5.18 -1.67 7.21
N PHE A 48 4.92 -2.62 8.11
CA PHE A 48 5.09 -2.41 9.55
C PHE A 48 6.51 -1.95 9.89
N PHE A 49 7.54 -2.63 9.41
CA PHE A 49 8.93 -2.26 9.67
C PHE A 49 9.33 -0.94 9.01
N THR A 50 8.83 -0.64 7.81
CA THR A 50 9.05 0.65 7.14
C THR A 50 8.52 1.80 8.00
N GLU A 51 7.34 1.63 8.57
CA GLU A 51 6.65 2.65 9.36
C GLU A 51 7.20 2.77 10.78
N LEU A 52 7.58 1.64 11.38
CA LEU A 52 8.28 1.60 12.65
C LEU A 52 9.66 2.26 12.54
N LEU A 53 10.40 1.98 11.45
CA LEU A 53 11.67 2.62 11.16
C LEU A 53 11.48 4.13 10.94
N GLY A 54 10.48 4.53 10.15
CA GLY A 54 10.13 5.95 9.98
C GLY A 54 9.79 6.66 11.29
N TYR A 55 9.08 6.00 12.20
CA TYR A 55 8.83 6.49 13.55
C TYR A 55 10.13 6.67 14.35
N PHE A 56 11.00 5.66 14.36
CA PHE A 56 12.25 5.73 15.12
C PHE A 56 13.15 6.84 14.61
N ILE A 57 13.31 6.97 13.30
CA ILE A 57 14.21 7.99 12.76
C ILE A 57 13.66 9.40 13.03
N LYS A 58 12.34 9.57 13.04
CA LYS A 58 11.73 10.87 13.33
C LYS A 58 11.92 11.29 14.80
N ASN A 59 11.89 10.35 15.74
CA ASN A 59 11.81 10.66 17.17
C ASN A 59 13.10 10.38 17.95
N HIS A 60 14.11 9.76 17.32
CA HIS A 60 15.39 9.44 17.95
C HIS A 60 16.55 9.84 17.05
N ALA A 61 17.38 10.76 17.55
CA ALA A 61 18.55 11.28 16.82
C ALA A 61 19.56 10.18 16.45
N ASP A 62 19.69 9.14 17.29
CA ASP A 62 20.63 8.03 17.08
C ASP A 62 20.32 7.17 15.84
N PHE A 63 19.08 7.24 15.33
CA PHE A 63 18.64 6.49 14.16
C PHE A 63 18.65 7.32 12.87
N GLN A 64 19.06 8.59 12.94
CA GLN A 64 19.17 9.44 11.76
C GLN A 64 20.34 8.99 10.89
N PHE A 65 20.04 8.70 9.62
CA PHE A 65 21.06 8.33 8.63
C PHE A 65 22.01 9.50 8.29
N PHE A 66 21.66 10.73 8.65
CA PHE A 66 22.42 11.95 8.38
C PHE A 66 22.49 12.80 9.64
N SER A 67 23.67 13.32 9.96
CA SER A 67 23.99 14.01 11.24
C SER A 67 23.71 15.51 11.25
N ASP A 68 23.13 16.08 10.18
CA ASP A 68 22.86 17.52 10.08
C ASP A 68 21.37 17.79 10.34
N TYR A 69 21.09 18.68 11.30
CA TYR A 69 19.75 19.09 11.73
C TYR A 69 18.86 19.65 10.60
N ARG A 70 19.48 20.13 9.51
CA ARG A 70 18.75 20.56 8.29
C ARG A 70 18.10 19.39 7.54
N TYR A 71 18.41 18.16 7.94
CA TYR A 71 18.12 16.93 7.23
C TYR A 71 17.32 15.89 8.06
N ASP A 72 16.73 16.27 9.20
CA ASP A 72 15.88 15.40 10.06
C ASP A 72 14.68 14.71 9.35
N TRP A 73 14.37 15.15 8.12
CA TRP A 73 13.28 14.71 7.24
C TRP A 73 13.75 13.74 6.13
N HIS A 74 14.99 13.25 6.17
CA HIS A 74 15.72 12.63 5.03
C HIS A 74 15.54 11.13 4.79
N ASN A 75 14.45 10.52 5.24
CA ASN A 75 14.24 9.07 5.09
C ASN A 75 13.22 8.72 4.01
N VAL A 76 13.02 9.66 3.10
CA VAL A 76 12.07 9.54 2.00
C VAL A 76 12.46 8.41 1.05
N ILE A 77 13.75 8.04 0.99
CA ILE A 77 14.23 6.91 0.20
C ILE A 77 13.60 5.58 0.62
N ILE A 78 13.46 5.32 1.94
CA ILE A 78 12.87 4.09 2.45
C ILE A 78 11.42 3.99 1.96
N TYR A 79 10.68 5.10 2.01
CA TYR A 79 9.31 5.19 1.49
C TYR A 79 9.23 5.07 -0.04
N ASN A 80 10.18 5.65 -0.78
CA ASN A 80 10.24 5.51 -2.23
C ASN A 80 10.47 4.04 -2.65
N ILE A 81 11.41 3.34 -2.00
CA ILE A 81 11.69 1.91 -2.23
C ILE A 81 10.49 1.05 -1.81
N TYR A 82 9.92 1.32 -0.63
CA TYR A 82 8.72 0.66 -0.15
C TYR A 82 7.58 0.73 -1.17
N GLN A 83 7.35 1.92 -1.74
CA GLN A 83 6.22 2.13 -2.63
C GLN A 83 6.39 1.42 -3.98
N ILE A 84 7.58 1.47 -4.60
CA ILE A 84 7.82 0.73 -5.85
C ILE A 84 7.70 -0.79 -5.63
N VAL A 85 8.23 -1.31 -4.52
CA VAL A 85 8.08 -2.74 -4.16
C VAL A 85 6.59 -3.11 -4.02
N THR A 86 5.81 -2.26 -3.35
CA THR A 86 4.37 -2.45 -3.15
C THR A 86 3.62 -2.48 -4.48
N PHE A 87 3.89 -1.54 -5.38
CA PHE A 87 3.27 -1.52 -6.72
C PHE A 87 3.61 -2.76 -7.53
N LEU A 88 4.90 -3.11 -7.60
CA LEU A 88 5.37 -4.28 -8.35
C LEU A 88 4.76 -5.58 -7.83
N PHE A 89 4.65 -5.72 -6.51
CA PHE A 89 3.96 -6.86 -5.89
C PHE A 89 2.51 -6.98 -6.38
N PHE A 90 1.72 -5.90 -6.31
CA PHE A 90 0.32 -5.98 -6.72
C PHE A 90 0.14 -6.13 -8.23
N TYR A 91 0.97 -5.50 -9.06
CA TYR A 91 0.95 -5.77 -10.49
C TYR A 91 1.23 -7.25 -10.80
N TRP A 92 2.18 -7.86 -10.10
CA TRP A 92 2.44 -9.29 -10.23
C TRP A 92 1.23 -10.14 -9.79
N VAL A 93 0.58 -9.79 -8.68
CA VAL A 93 -0.66 -10.47 -8.21
C VAL A 93 -1.74 -10.42 -9.28
N TYR A 94 -2.07 -9.24 -9.81
CA TYR A 94 -3.11 -9.09 -10.81
C TYR A 94 -2.74 -9.74 -12.15
N TRP A 95 -1.49 -9.61 -12.58
CA TRP A 95 -0.99 -10.28 -13.79
C TRP A 95 -1.08 -11.81 -13.69
N LYS A 96 -0.83 -12.40 -12.52
CA LYS A 96 -0.98 -13.85 -12.31
C LYS A 96 -2.44 -14.29 -12.23
N THR A 97 -3.31 -13.44 -11.70
CA THR A 97 -4.73 -13.79 -11.45
C THR A 97 -5.58 -13.74 -12.71
N LEU A 98 -5.41 -12.70 -13.54
CA LEU A 98 -6.26 -12.49 -14.71
C LEU A 98 -6.03 -13.54 -15.79
N LYS A 99 -7.10 -13.97 -16.46
CA LYS A 99 -7.09 -14.94 -17.56
C LYS A 99 -7.08 -14.22 -18.91
N ASN A 100 -7.75 -13.07 -19.03
CA ASN A 100 -7.80 -12.32 -20.29
C ASN A 100 -6.40 -11.83 -20.71
N LYS A 101 -5.97 -12.21 -21.92
CA LYS A 101 -4.65 -11.85 -22.46
C LYS A 101 -4.48 -10.32 -22.62
N SER A 102 -5.53 -9.61 -22.99
CA SER A 102 -5.53 -8.15 -23.12
C SER A 102 -5.34 -7.48 -21.76
N SER A 103 -6.12 -7.87 -20.76
CA SER A 103 -6.00 -7.38 -19.38
C SER A 103 -4.60 -7.61 -18.81
N LYS A 104 -4.03 -8.81 -19.03
CA LYS A 104 -2.66 -9.15 -18.64
C LYS A 104 -1.61 -8.25 -19.32
N LYS A 105 -1.78 -7.97 -20.62
CA LYS A 105 -0.89 -7.10 -21.38
C LYS A 105 -0.95 -5.66 -20.86
N MET A 106 -2.15 -5.17 -20.52
CA MET A 106 -2.34 -3.85 -19.94
C MET A 106 -1.66 -3.70 -18.58
N ILE A 107 -1.74 -4.71 -17.70
CA ILE A 107 -1.04 -4.69 -16.41
C ILE A 107 0.48 -4.73 -16.60
N LYS A 108 0.96 -5.54 -17.53
CA LYS A 108 2.40 -5.60 -17.84
C LYS A 108 2.92 -4.22 -18.30
N TYR A 109 2.17 -3.54 -19.17
CA TYR A 109 2.52 -2.17 -19.55
C TYR A 109 2.38 -1.17 -18.40
N GLY A 110 1.37 -1.29 -17.54
CA GLY A 110 1.25 -0.49 -16.33
C GLY A 110 2.45 -0.64 -15.38
N ALA A 111 2.93 -1.87 -15.19
CA ALA A 111 4.13 -2.15 -14.41
C ALA A 111 5.40 -1.54 -15.01
N TYR A 112 5.56 -1.61 -16.34
CA TYR A 112 6.67 -0.95 -17.03
C TYR A 112 6.58 0.57 -16.95
N LEU A 113 5.39 1.15 -17.15
CA LEU A 113 5.18 2.58 -17.05
C LEU A 113 5.48 3.09 -15.63
N CYS A 114 5.02 2.37 -14.60
CA CYS A 114 5.34 2.67 -13.21
C CYS A 114 6.86 2.56 -12.96
N SER A 115 7.51 1.48 -13.36
CA SER A 115 8.95 1.33 -13.15
C SER A 115 9.75 2.44 -13.86
N LEU A 116 9.38 2.76 -15.10
CA LEU A 116 9.99 3.83 -15.87
C LEU A 116 9.76 5.20 -15.23
N SER A 117 8.58 5.47 -14.68
CA SER A 117 8.30 6.76 -14.03
C SER A 117 9.18 6.97 -12.80
N TYR A 118 9.46 5.93 -12.01
CA TYR A 118 10.42 6.01 -10.90
C TYR A 118 11.84 6.24 -11.42
N LEU A 119 12.29 5.48 -12.41
CA LEU A 119 13.62 5.64 -13.00
C LEU A 119 13.84 7.04 -13.54
N VAL A 120 12.88 7.56 -14.30
CA VAL A 120 12.92 8.92 -14.85
C VAL A 120 12.93 9.95 -13.72
N SER A 121 12.09 9.77 -12.69
CA SER A 121 11.99 10.74 -11.60
C SER A 121 13.28 10.89 -10.80
N ILE A 122 14.11 9.85 -10.69
CA ILE A 122 15.42 9.90 -10.01
C ILE A 122 16.39 10.87 -10.71
N PHE A 123 16.27 11.08 -12.03
CA PHE A 123 17.10 12.05 -12.75
C PHE A 123 16.69 13.50 -12.50
N PHE A 124 15.43 13.75 -12.13
CA PHE A 124 14.90 15.10 -11.91
C PHE A 124 14.76 15.47 -10.43
N GLN A 125 14.69 14.48 -9.55
CA GLN A 125 14.49 14.66 -8.12
C GLN A 125 15.46 13.75 -7.38
N ASN A 126 16.18 14.29 -6.38
CA ASN A 126 17.02 13.46 -5.53
C ASN A 126 16.13 12.58 -4.63
N PRO A 127 16.09 11.24 -4.85
CA PRO A 127 15.19 10.34 -4.13
C PRO A 127 15.55 10.16 -2.65
N LEU A 128 16.75 10.61 -2.23
CA LEU A 128 17.16 10.66 -0.83
C LEU A 128 16.40 11.73 -0.06
N HIS A 129 16.04 12.83 -0.73
CA HIS A 129 15.50 14.02 -0.08
C HIS A 129 14.04 14.29 -0.44
N LYS A 130 13.56 13.75 -1.56
CA LYS A 130 12.22 14.04 -2.08
C LYS A 130 11.45 12.76 -2.37
N GLN A 131 10.16 12.84 -2.09
CA GLN A 131 9.22 11.81 -2.46
C GLN A 131 8.99 11.90 -3.97
N LEU A 132 9.06 10.76 -4.66
CA LEU A 132 8.87 10.71 -6.12
C LEU A 132 7.37 10.79 -6.47
N THR A 133 6.73 11.89 -6.11
CA THR A 133 5.27 12.08 -6.07
C THR A 133 4.59 11.77 -7.41
N TYR A 134 5.16 12.24 -8.53
CA TYR A 134 4.61 11.96 -9.86
C TYR A 134 4.68 10.47 -10.20
N ALA A 135 5.78 9.80 -9.88
CA ALA A 135 5.92 8.37 -10.09
C ALA A 135 4.91 7.57 -9.25
N HIS A 136 4.72 7.98 -7.99
CA HIS A 136 3.71 7.40 -7.09
C HIS A 136 2.28 7.57 -7.63
N ALA A 137 1.95 8.75 -8.15
CA ALA A 137 0.64 9.03 -8.73
C ALA A 137 0.37 8.16 -9.97
N ILE A 138 1.34 8.06 -10.88
CA ILE A 138 1.25 7.20 -12.06
C ILE A 138 1.06 5.73 -11.66
N GLY A 139 1.84 5.24 -10.68
CA GLY A 139 1.71 3.87 -10.16
C GLY A 139 0.33 3.62 -9.56
N SER A 140 -0.20 4.58 -8.81
CA SER A 140 -1.54 4.51 -8.20
C SER A 140 -2.64 4.38 -9.24
N VAL A 141 -2.63 5.25 -10.26
CA VAL A 141 -3.62 5.21 -11.35
C VAL A 141 -3.55 3.88 -12.11
N ALA A 142 -2.35 3.43 -12.47
CA ALA A 142 -2.17 2.15 -13.15
C ALA A 142 -2.62 0.95 -12.28
N LEU A 143 -2.44 1.02 -10.95
CA LEU A 143 -2.91 0.00 -10.03
C LEU A 143 -4.44 0.00 -9.93
N VAL A 144 -5.09 1.15 -9.85
CA VAL A 144 -6.56 1.27 -9.88
C VAL A 144 -7.12 0.66 -11.16
N LEU A 145 -6.50 0.93 -12.31
CA LEU A 145 -6.89 0.29 -13.57
C LEU A 145 -6.76 -1.24 -13.53
N ALA A 146 -5.68 -1.78 -12.95
CA ALA A 146 -5.50 -3.21 -12.76
C ALA A 146 -6.62 -3.82 -11.89
N ILE A 147 -7.02 -3.11 -10.83
CA ILE A 147 -8.10 -3.53 -9.93
C ILE A 147 -9.46 -3.51 -10.64
N ILE A 148 -9.73 -2.48 -11.45
CA ILE A 148 -10.96 -2.39 -12.25
C ILE A 148 -11.05 -3.57 -13.23
N LEU A 149 -9.95 -3.91 -13.90
CA LEU A 149 -9.88 -5.08 -14.78
C LEU A 149 -10.16 -6.38 -14.01
N TYR A 150 -9.58 -6.53 -12.82
CA TYR A 150 -9.84 -7.66 -11.93
C TYR A 150 -11.33 -7.80 -11.59
N PHE A 151 -11.98 -6.73 -11.14
CA PHE A 151 -13.41 -6.81 -10.81
C PHE A 151 -14.29 -7.07 -12.04
N LYS A 152 -13.96 -6.46 -13.19
CA LYS A 152 -14.69 -6.69 -14.44
C LYS A 152 -14.62 -8.16 -14.86
N GLU A 153 -13.43 -8.76 -14.85
CA GLU A 153 -13.26 -10.16 -15.22
C GLU A 153 -13.91 -11.11 -14.20
N LYS A 154 -13.79 -10.80 -12.91
CA LYS A 154 -14.38 -11.63 -11.86
C LYS A 154 -15.90 -11.61 -11.85
N LYS A 155 -16.52 -10.51 -12.31
CA LYS A 155 -17.97 -10.42 -12.51
C LYS A 155 -18.46 -11.29 -13.68
N SER A 156 -17.63 -11.49 -14.70
CA SER A 156 -17.97 -12.34 -15.86
C SER A 156 -17.65 -13.83 -15.67
N GLU A 157 -16.97 -14.19 -14.59
CA GLU A 157 -16.56 -15.56 -14.32
C GLU A 157 -17.65 -16.30 -13.53
N ASP A 158 -18.06 -17.46 -14.03
CA ASP A 158 -18.89 -18.40 -13.27
C ASP A 158 -18.04 -19.05 -12.16
N ASN A 159 -18.13 -18.48 -10.95
CA ASN A 159 -17.49 -19.04 -9.77
C ASN A 159 -18.55 -19.57 -8.80
N PRO A 160 -18.49 -20.86 -8.41
CA PRO A 160 -19.47 -21.46 -7.51
C PRO A 160 -19.37 -20.92 -6.06
N TYR A 161 -18.33 -20.17 -5.72
CA TYR A 161 -18.14 -19.58 -4.41
C TYR A 161 -18.44 -18.06 -4.41
N PRO A 162 -19.15 -17.56 -3.38
CA PRO A 162 -19.36 -16.13 -3.20
C PRO A 162 -18.04 -15.34 -3.12
N GLN A 163 -17.96 -14.20 -3.82
CA GLN A 163 -16.76 -13.35 -3.85
C GLN A 163 -16.31 -12.88 -2.46
N LYS A 164 -17.24 -12.73 -1.51
CA LYS A 164 -16.96 -12.41 -0.10
C LYS A 164 -16.03 -13.41 0.60
N HIS A 165 -15.85 -14.61 0.06
CA HIS A 165 -14.94 -15.62 0.59
C HIS A 165 -13.55 -15.60 -0.07
N ASN A 166 -13.35 -14.81 -1.12
CA ASN A 166 -12.08 -14.63 -1.79
C ASN A 166 -11.29 -13.50 -1.11
N LEU A 167 -10.10 -13.78 -0.58
CA LEU A 167 -9.25 -12.77 0.05
C LEU A 167 -8.86 -11.65 -0.93
N LEU A 168 -8.57 -12.02 -2.18
CA LEU A 168 -8.14 -11.04 -3.19
C LEU A 168 -9.24 -10.03 -3.51
N TYR A 169 -10.51 -10.41 -3.37
CA TYR A 169 -11.63 -9.47 -3.48
C TYR A 169 -11.53 -8.36 -2.43
N TRP A 170 -11.38 -8.73 -1.15
CA TRP A 170 -11.27 -7.78 -0.04
C TRP A 170 -9.99 -6.94 -0.10
N VAL A 171 -8.85 -7.57 -0.44
CA VAL A 171 -7.58 -6.86 -0.66
C VAL A 171 -7.73 -5.86 -1.81
N SER A 172 -8.33 -6.26 -2.92
CA SER A 172 -8.56 -5.35 -4.05
C SER A 172 -9.52 -4.21 -3.71
N ALA A 173 -10.56 -4.47 -2.91
CA ALA A 173 -11.48 -3.43 -2.46
C ALA A 173 -10.76 -2.39 -1.57
N GLY A 174 -9.93 -2.83 -0.63
CA GLY A 174 -9.12 -1.95 0.21
C GLY A 174 -8.14 -1.11 -0.61
N LEU A 175 -7.43 -1.75 -1.55
CA LEU A 175 -6.51 -1.05 -2.44
C LEU A 175 -7.23 -0.05 -3.34
N PHE A 176 -8.41 -0.40 -3.86
CA PHE A 176 -9.20 0.49 -4.71
C PHE A 176 -9.60 1.76 -3.95
N VAL A 177 -10.11 1.60 -2.73
CA VAL A 177 -10.46 2.73 -1.87
C VAL A 177 -9.24 3.61 -1.62
N PHE A 178 -8.11 3.04 -1.19
CA PHE A 178 -6.92 3.84 -0.89
C PHE A 178 -6.31 4.51 -2.13
N TYR A 179 -5.98 3.74 -3.17
CA TYR A 179 -5.25 4.23 -4.34
C TYR A 179 -6.07 5.11 -5.29
N THR A 180 -7.39 5.16 -5.13
CA THR A 180 -8.23 6.16 -5.84
C THR A 180 -8.01 7.55 -5.28
N PHE A 181 -7.95 7.71 -3.95
CA PHE A 181 -7.82 9.02 -3.30
C PHE A 181 -6.35 9.43 -3.05
N PHE A 182 -5.47 8.46 -2.87
CA PHE A 182 -4.05 8.67 -2.59
C PHE A 182 -3.33 9.63 -3.56
N PRO A 183 -3.44 9.50 -4.90
CA PRO A 183 -2.73 10.41 -5.82
C PRO A 183 -3.22 11.86 -5.69
N PHE A 184 -4.50 12.08 -5.40
CA PHE A 184 -5.04 13.42 -5.20
C PHE A 184 -4.48 14.06 -3.94
N ILE A 185 -4.47 13.31 -2.83
CA ILE A 185 -3.90 13.77 -1.55
C ILE A 185 -2.41 14.14 -1.74
N LEU A 186 -1.64 13.25 -2.36
CA LEU A 186 -0.21 13.45 -2.60
C LEU A 186 0.09 14.67 -3.49
N LEU A 187 -0.66 14.85 -4.58
CA LEU A 187 -0.45 15.97 -5.49
C LEU A 187 -0.87 17.29 -4.84
N SER A 188 -1.97 17.31 -4.06
CA SER A 188 -2.39 18.48 -3.30
C SER A 188 -1.33 18.93 -2.29
N ASP A 189 -0.74 17.99 -1.56
CA ASP A 189 0.38 18.27 -0.63
C ASP A 189 1.60 18.84 -1.37
N TYR A 190 1.90 18.34 -2.56
CA TYR A 190 3.05 18.77 -3.36
C TYR A 190 2.87 20.18 -3.95
N PHE A 191 1.69 20.52 -4.46
CA PHE A 191 1.46 21.80 -5.12
C PHE A 191 1.14 22.94 -4.15
N ASN A 192 0.40 22.67 -3.07
CA ASN A 192 -0.05 23.71 -2.13
C ASN A 192 -0.10 23.17 -0.71
N PHE A 193 1.02 23.32 0.02
CA PHE A 193 1.11 22.89 1.42
C PHE A 193 0.04 23.54 2.33
N SER A 194 -0.38 24.78 2.02
CA SER A 194 -1.46 25.47 2.74
C SER A 194 -2.80 24.74 2.67
N ILE A 195 -3.13 24.16 1.51
CA ILE A 195 -4.33 23.33 1.29
C ILE A 195 -4.22 22.04 2.13
N SER A 196 -3.05 21.43 2.20
CA SER A 196 -2.82 20.23 3.03
C SER A 196 -3.15 20.45 4.50
N THR A 197 -2.64 21.55 5.05
CA THR A 197 -2.88 21.93 6.45
C THR A 197 -4.32 22.35 6.70
N GLN A 198 -4.95 23.03 5.74
CA GLN A 198 -6.32 23.52 5.86
C GLN A 198 -7.37 22.39 5.81
N TYR A 199 -7.14 21.38 4.97
CA TYR A 199 -8.08 20.26 4.78
C TYR A 199 -7.72 19.00 5.58
N HIS A 200 -6.75 19.10 6.52
CA HIS A 200 -6.30 17.99 7.34
C HIS A 200 -5.97 16.72 6.52
N LEU A 201 -5.31 16.89 5.36
CA LEU A 201 -5.08 15.81 4.39
C LEU A 201 -4.34 14.60 4.98
N ARG A 202 -3.48 14.83 5.98
CA ARG A 202 -2.84 13.76 6.76
C ARG A 202 -3.84 12.88 7.51
N ILE A 203 -4.86 13.45 8.15
CA ILE A 203 -5.90 12.68 8.87
C ILE A 203 -6.73 11.88 7.85
N THR A 204 -7.07 12.50 6.72
CA THR A 204 -7.77 11.84 5.62
C THR A 204 -6.98 10.65 5.08
N LEU A 205 -5.67 10.82 4.84
CA LEU A 205 -4.78 9.75 4.42
C LEU A 205 -4.76 8.59 5.43
N LEU A 206 -4.56 8.88 6.71
CA LEU A 206 -4.54 7.89 7.78
C LEU A 206 -5.89 7.15 7.89
N THR A 207 -7.00 7.84 7.64
CA THR A 207 -8.34 7.23 7.62
C THR A 207 -8.47 6.23 6.47
N PHE A 208 -8.00 6.57 5.27
CA PHE A 208 -8.00 5.63 4.14
C PHE A 208 -7.08 4.42 4.36
N ILE A 209 -5.93 4.62 5.02
CA ILE A 209 -5.06 3.52 5.45
C ILE A 209 -5.82 2.61 6.41
N ALA A 210 -6.49 3.18 7.41
CA ALA A 210 -7.28 2.41 8.37
C ALA A 210 -8.35 1.57 7.67
N LEU A 211 -9.12 2.19 6.76
CA LEU A 211 -10.16 1.50 5.98
C LEU A 211 -9.59 0.37 5.11
N MET A 212 -8.46 0.60 4.44
CA MET A 212 -7.80 -0.43 3.62
C MET A 212 -7.41 -1.64 4.48
N TYR A 213 -6.76 -1.41 5.61
CA TYR A 213 -6.31 -2.49 6.49
C TYR A 213 -7.46 -3.20 7.20
N LEU A 214 -8.55 -2.50 7.55
CA LEU A 214 -9.78 -3.13 8.03
C LEU A 214 -10.37 -4.08 6.98
N LEU A 215 -10.39 -3.69 5.70
CA LEU A 215 -10.82 -4.56 4.61
C LEU A 215 -9.89 -5.77 4.45
N PHE A 216 -8.58 -5.60 4.63
CA PHE A 216 -7.64 -6.74 4.61
C PHE A 216 -7.93 -7.71 5.75
N ILE A 217 -8.15 -7.22 6.97
CA ILE A 217 -8.51 -8.03 8.14
C ILE A 217 -9.82 -8.80 7.87
N ILE A 218 -10.86 -8.11 7.39
CA ILE A 218 -12.13 -8.75 7.02
C ILE A 218 -11.89 -9.87 6.00
N GLY A 219 -11.09 -9.61 4.97
CA GLY A 219 -10.71 -10.62 3.98
C GLY A 219 -9.98 -11.83 4.56
N LEU A 220 -9.03 -11.62 5.48
CA LEU A 220 -8.27 -12.70 6.13
C LEU A 220 -9.16 -13.56 7.04
N LEU A 221 -10.15 -12.94 7.69
CA LEU A 221 -11.12 -13.61 8.56
C LEU A 221 -12.22 -14.34 7.78
N MET A 222 -12.74 -13.75 6.70
CA MET A 222 -13.79 -14.34 5.86
C MET A 222 -13.26 -15.31 4.79
N GLY A 223 -11.97 -15.20 4.48
CA GLY A 223 -11.28 -15.97 3.45
C GLY A 223 -11.41 -17.47 3.66
N LYS A 224 -11.84 -18.16 2.59
CA LYS A 224 -11.91 -19.63 2.53
C LYS A 224 -11.01 -20.12 1.40
N ARG A 225 -10.20 -21.15 1.68
CA ARG A 225 -9.25 -21.74 0.73
C ARG A 225 -9.88 -22.11 -0.62
N LYS A 226 -11.10 -22.67 -0.59
CA LYS A 226 -11.80 -23.12 -1.80
C LYS A 226 -12.23 -21.97 -2.72
N ALA A 227 -12.39 -20.75 -2.21
CA ALA A 227 -12.87 -19.60 -2.98
C ALA A 227 -11.77 -18.90 -3.81
N PHE A 228 -10.52 -19.36 -3.70
CA PHE A 228 -9.42 -18.92 -4.57
C PHE A 228 -9.29 -19.74 -5.85
N ARG A 229 -10.03 -20.85 -5.97
CA ARG A 229 -10.12 -21.65 -7.19
C ARG A 229 -11.17 -21.11 -8.15
#